data_AF-A0A109RNJ9-F1
#
_entry.id   AF-A0A109RNJ9-F1
#
_cell.length_a   1.000
_cell.length_b   1.000
_cell.length_c   1.000
_cell.angle_alpha   90.00
_cell.angle_beta   90.00
_cell.angle_gamma   90.00
#
_symmetry.space_group_name_H-M   'P 1'
#
loop_
_entity.id
_entity.type
_entity.pdbx_description
1 polymer ?
#
loop_
_entity_poly.entity_id
_entity_poly.type
_entity_poly.pdbx_seq_one_letter_code
_entity_poly.pdbx_strand_id
1 'polypeptide(L)' 'MSESIIKEKSFQFSLKTTKLYKKLLSENEYILSNQLLRSGTSIGANIEELIGMLTAIVKTSQKNLTKH' A
#
# COMPACT_ATOMS: atom_id res chain seq x y z
N MET A 1 -16.43 -3.74 8.07
CA MET A 1 -15.42 -2.66 8.00
C MET A 1 -15.70 -1.89 6.73
N SER A 2 -15.91 -0.57 6.83
CA SER A 2 -15.97 0.28 5.65
C SER A 2 -14.68 0.11 4.84
N GLU A 3 -14.78 0.12 3.51
CA GLU A 3 -13.59 0.13 2.66
C GLU A 3 -12.73 1.34 3.02
N SER A 4 -11.44 1.10 3.22
CA SER A 4 -10.50 2.15 3.58
C SER A 4 -10.20 2.99 2.34
N ILE A 5 -10.67 4.24 2.33
CA ILE A 5 -10.43 5.19 1.23
C ILE A 5 -8.93 5.33 0.95
N ILE A 6 -8.10 5.32 1.98
CA ILE A 6 -6.64 5.43 1.83
C ILE A 6 -6.04 4.16 1.20
N LYS A 7 -6.58 2.97 1.52
CA LYS A 7 -6.18 1.69 0.92
C LYS A 7 -6.44 1.69 -0.58
N GLU A 8 -7.64 2.07 -0.99
CA GLU A 8 -7.98 2.12 -2.42
C GLU A 8 -7.11 3.14 -3.16
N LYS A 9 -6.96 4.35 -2.59
CA LYS A 9 -6.15 5.40 -3.23
C LYS A 9 -4.67 5.02 -3.32
N SER A 10 -4.08 4.39 -2.31
CA SER A 10 -2.68 3.96 -2.33
C SER A 10 -2.43 2.81 -3.32
N PHE A 11 -3.39 1.90 -3.46
CA PHE A 11 -3.35 0.84 -4.46
C PHE A 11 -3.42 1.42 -5.88
N GLN A 12 -4.39 2.30 -6.16
CA GLN A 12 -4.50 2.96 -7.47
C GLN A 12 -3.26 3.82 -7.78
N PHE A 13 -2.66 4.47 -6.78
CA PHE A 13 -1.41 5.19 -6.95
C PHE A 13 -0.26 4.26 -7.34
N SER A 14 -0.10 3.12 -6.65
CA SER A 14 0.91 2.09 -6.96
C SER A 14 0.78 1.58 -8.39
N LEU A 15 -0.45 1.39 -8.89
CA LEU A 15 -0.70 1.00 -10.28
C LEU A 15 -0.29 2.11 -11.28
N LYS A 16 -0.59 3.37 -10.97
CA LYS A 16 -0.22 4.50 -11.82
C LYS A 16 1.30 4.68 -11.90
N THR A 17 2.01 4.61 -10.78
CA THR A 17 3.48 4.71 -10.76
C THR A 17 4.13 3.54 -11.50
N THR A 18 3.58 2.32 -11.37
CA THR A 18 4.04 1.15 -12.13
C THR A 18 3.86 1.34 -13.64
N LYS A 19 2.72 1.89 -14.09
CA LYS A 19 2.49 2.19 -15.52
C LYS A 19 3.45 3.28 -16.03
N LEU A 20 3.66 4.32 -15.23
CA LEU A 20 4.59 5.41 -15.58
C LEU A 20 6.04 4.89 -15.66
N TYR A 21 6.47 4.05 -14.72
CA TYR A 21 7.77 3.38 -14.77
C TYR A 21 7.97 2.63 -16.09
N LYS A 22 6.99 1.83 -16.53
CA LYS A 22 7.07 1.09 -17.80
C LYS A 22 7.21 2.02 -19.02
N LYS A 23 6.51 3.16 -18.99
CA LYS A 23 6.63 4.18 -20.05
C LYS A 23 8.05 4.80 -20.04
N LEU A 24 8.53 5.22 -18.88
CA LEU A 24 9.86 5.84 -18.74
C LEU A 24 10.99 4.89 -19.14
N LEU A 25 10.85 3.58 -18.86
CA LEU A 25 11.78 2.56 -19.37
C LEU A 25 11.85 2.55 -20.90
N SER A 26 10.71 2.68 -21.60
CA SER A 26 10.70 2.75 -23.07
C SER A 26 11.33 4.03 -23.63
N GLU A 27 11.44 5.07 -22.80
CA GLU A 27 12.08 6.35 -23.11
C GLU A 27 13.55 6.39 -22.64
N ASN A 28 14.11 5.26 -22.20
CA ASN A 28 15.48 5.13 -21.68
C ASN A 28 15.75 5.92 -20.39
N GLU A 29 14.72 6.20 -19.57
CA GLU A 29 14.91 6.76 -18.24
C GLU A 29 14.86 5.64 -17.18
N TYR A 30 15.96 5.46 -16.45
CA TYR A 30 16.19 4.29 -15.59
C TYR A 30 16.43 4.63 -14.12
N ILE A 31 16.94 5.83 -13.82
CA ILE A 31 17.37 6.17 -12.46
C ILE A 31 16.18 6.71 -11.68
N LEU A 32 15.51 7.73 -12.20
CA LEU A 32 14.37 8.35 -11.52
C LEU A 32 13.14 7.45 -11.56
N SER A 33 12.93 6.73 -12.67
CA SER A 33 11.82 5.80 -12.86
C SER A 33 11.87 4.67 -11.85
N ASN A 34 13.06 4.13 -11.56
CA ASN A 34 13.24 3.10 -10.54
C ASN A 34 13.00 3.66 -9.12
N GLN A 35 13.51 4.87 -8.82
CA GLN A 35 13.22 5.53 -7.54
C GLN A 35 11.73 5.80 -7.35
N LEU A 36 11.04 6.23 -8.40
CA LEU A 36 9.60 6.48 -8.42
C LEU A 36 8.80 5.18 -8.25
N LEU A 37 9.19 4.10 -8.94
CA LEU A 37 8.54 2.79 -8.79
C LEU A 37 8.61 2.32 -7.34
N ARG A 38 9.82 2.32 -6.75
CA ARG A 38 10.06 1.83 -5.39
C ARG A 38 9.29 2.64 -4.35
N SER A 39 9.43 3.98 -4.41
CA SER A 39 8.71 4.85 -3.47
C SER A 39 7.19 4.74 -3.64
N GLY A 40 6.70 4.68 -4.89
CA GLY A 40 5.28 4.60 -5.18
C GLY A 40 4.62 3.30 -4.72
N THR A 41 5.27 2.15 -4.94
CA THR A 41 4.74 0.85 -4.49
C THR A 41 4.89 0.64 -2.98
N SER A 42 5.93 1.20 -2.35
CA SER A 42 6.09 1.16 -0.89
C SER A 42 4.94 1.86 -0.15
N ILE A 43 4.32 2.91 -0.73
CA ILE A 43 3.14 3.54 -0.11
C ILE A 43 1.98 2.53 0.01
N GLY A 44 1.70 1.77 -1.06
CA GLY A 44 0.68 0.72 -1.03
C GLY A 44 1.00 -0.37 -0.01
N ALA A 45 2.24 -0.87 -0.03
CA ALA A 45 2.70 -1.92 0.88
C ALA A 45 2.60 -1.52 2.36
N ASN A 46 3.06 -0.32 2.71
CA ASN A 46 3.03 0.17 4.10
C ASN A 46 1.58 0.33 4.61
N ILE A 47 0.64 0.74 3.75
CA ILE A 47 -0.77 0.84 4.12
C ILE A 47 -1.39 -0.55 4.35
N GLU A 48 -1.07 -1.55 3.52
CA GLU A 48 -1.53 -2.92 3.74
C GLU A 48 -0.99 -3.51 5.05
N GLU A 49 0.31 -3.30 5.33
CA GLU A 49 0.93 -3.75 6.58
C GLU A 49 0.24 -3.12 7.80
N LEU A 50 0.04 -1.81 7.78
CA LEU A 50 -0.65 -1.08 8.85
C LEU A 50 -2.07 -1.63 9.08
N ILE A 51 -2.84 -1.87 8.02
CA ILE A 51 -4.20 -2.43 8.12
C ILE A 51 -4.16 -3.84 8.70
N GLY A 52 -3.18 -4.66 8.32
CA GLY A 52 -2.94 -5.98 8.89
C GLY A 52 -2.69 -5.91 10.39
N MET A 53 -1.79 -5.02 10.83
CA MET A 53 -1.48 -4.78 12.24
C MET A 53 -2.71 -4.32 13.03
N LEU A 54 -3.46 -3.33 12.52
CA LEU A 54 -4.69 -2.83 13.15
C LEU A 54 -5.73 -3.95 13.29
N THR A 55 -5.89 -4.78 12.27
CA THR A 55 -6.82 -5.92 12.29
C THR A 55 -6.44 -6.94 13.37
N ALA A 56 -5.15 -7.24 13.51
CA ALA A 56 -4.66 -8.16 14.54
C ALA A 56 -4.86 -7.60 15.96
N ILE A 57 -4.59 -6.31 16.16
CA ILE A 57 -4.80 -5.61 17.44
C ILE A 57 -6.29 -5.67 17.82
N VAL A 58 -7.19 -5.26 16.93
CA VAL A 58 -8.64 -5.24 17.21
C VAL A 58 -9.16 -6.63 17.55
N LYS A 59 -8.76 -7.66 16.79
CA LYS A 59 -9.14 -9.06 17.07
C LYS A 59 -8.63 -9.53 18.45
N THR A 60 -7.41 -9.15 18.81
CA THR A 60 -6.82 -9.50 20.12
C THR A 60 -7.57 -8.81 21.26
N SER A 61 -7.87 -7.51 21.12
CA SER A 61 -8.65 -6.75 22.11
C SER A 61 -10.06 -7.29 22.27
N GLN A 62 -10.76 -7.61 21.17
CA GLN A 62 -12.11 -8.20 21.21
C GLN A 62 -12.12 -9.55 21.92
N LYS A 63 -11.16 -10.43 21.61
CA LYS A 63 -11.03 -11.73 22.26
C LYS A 63 -10.81 -11.62 23.77
N ASN A 64 -10.10 -10.60 24.23
CA ASN A 64 -9.88 -10.35 25.66
C ASN A 64 -11.14 -9.82 26.36
N LEU A 65 -11.97 -9.03 25.66
CA LEU A 65 -13.24 -8.51 26.20
C LEU A 65 -14.33 -9.59 26.32
N THR A 66 -14.33 -10.61 25.46
CA THR A 66 -15.32 -11.70 25.48
C THR A 66 -14.93 -12.90 26.36
N LYS A 67 -13.78 -12.82 27.05
CA LYS A 67 -13.25 -13.90 27.91
C LYS A 67 -13.69 -13.79 29.38
N HIS A 68 -14.48 -12.76 29.70
CA HIS A 68 -15.16 -12.54 30.98
C HIS A 68 -16.65 -12.33 30.70
#